data_AF-A0A8I1I4T0-F1
#
_entry.id   AF-A0A8I1I4T0-F1
#
_cell.length_a   1.000
_cell.length_b   1.000
_cell.length_c   1.000
_cell.angle_alpha   90.00
_cell.angle_beta   90.00
_cell.angle_gamma   90.00
#
_symmetry.space_group_name_H-M   'P 1'
#
loop_
_entity.id
_entity.type
_entity.pdbx_description
1 polymer ?
#
loop_
_entity_poly.entity_id
_entity_poly.type
_entity_poly.pdbx_seq_one_letter_code
_entity_poly.pdbx_strand_id
1 'polypeptide(L)'
;MTVITDNPHMWFVCTNSEGKTQTVYNNEHYKHNYPFTFEVNFADVATPQSNTVTLYNLTKEHRDFYHKKQHCYVAFNWGSDRKVLAEGFISKIGIPQHDGTTDTFSLTFTEGTNYSNVEARKLKVTETEKVNKYVTKMVREPDKVVTKYKHTTEVKVYKRGPKKGQKYVVHHRIPYKVTEKGGLKKKRIKTRATKTKMVNMTFRKGTDYKTLISGIATQSGIVISKIDLAHNPTLKRPFTAKGKPLSLLKRVVKKTGSSLTYIGGKLEIINPRSTKRTWYEIDDQDLIQPPSYNESSDDDSGSGTWEIQVPLVPDITTNVGVHMLSKYLKGYFYVKAGQHTFDMDQAQTQCSLVKI
;
A
#
# COMPACT_ATOMS: atom_id res chain seq x y z
N MET A 1 2.58 -17.98 -32.85
CA MET A 1 2.70 -19.31 -32.20
C MET A 1 1.33 -19.93 -32.25
N THR A 2 1.19 -21.10 -32.85
CA THR A 2 -0.07 -21.86 -32.89
C THR A 2 -0.38 -22.43 -31.50
N VAL A 3 -1.65 -22.41 -31.08
CA VAL A 3 -2.06 -22.92 -29.77
C VAL A 3 -2.10 -24.44 -29.82
N ILE A 4 -1.18 -25.10 -29.10
CA ILE A 4 -1.14 -26.56 -28.98
C ILE A 4 -1.88 -26.95 -27.69
N THR A 5 -2.95 -27.73 -27.80
CA THR A 5 -3.80 -28.15 -26.67
C THR A 5 -3.71 -29.65 -26.43
N ASP A 6 -2.54 -30.10 -25.99
CA ASP A 6 -2.32 -31.50 -25.63
C ASP A 6 -1.84 -31.61 -24.18
N ASN A 7 -2.20 -32.69 -23.49
CA ASN A 7 -1.77 -33.01 -22.12
C ASN A 7 -2.00 -31.87 -21.10
N PRO A 8 -3.27 -31.56 -20.73
CA PRO A 8 -3.58 -30.50 -19.78
C PRO A 8 -3.11 -30.86 -18.37
N HIS A 9 -2.25 -30.01 -17.81
CA HIS A 9 -1.84 -30.10 -16.41
C HIS A 9 -2.29 -28.87 -15.64
N MET A 10 -2.76 -29.11 -14.42
CA MET A 10 -3.20 -28.04 -13.53
C MET A 10 -2.80 -28.31 -12.10
N TRP A 11 -2.40 -27.24 -11.41
CA TRP A 11 -1.99 -27.26 -10.02
C TRP A 11 -2.69 -26.15 -9.26
N PHE A 12 -3.27 -26.50 -8.13
CA PHE A 12 -3.61 -25.55 -7.09
C PHE A 12 -2.74 -25.84 -5.88
N VAL A 13 -1.96 -24.86 -5.44
CA VAL A 13 -1.04 -25.03 -4.32
C VAL A 13 -1.32 -23.96 -3.29
N CYS A 14 -1.49 -24.39 -2.04
CA CYS A 14 -1.70 -23.52 -0.90
C CYS A 14 -0.63 -23.79 0.16
N THR A 15 -0.07 -22.73 0.73
CA THR A 15 0.97 -22.77 1.76
C THR A 15 0.45 -22.14 3.04
N ASN A 16 0.52 -22.88 4.15
CA ASN A 16 0.11 -22.39 5.45
C ASN A 16 1.22 -21.53 6.11
N SER A 17 0.93 -20.93 7.26
CA SER A 17 1.89 -20.09 8.01
C SER A 17 3.10 -20.87 8.56
N GLU A 18 3.00 -22.19 8.66
CA GLU A 18 4.09 -23.08 9.09
C GLU A 18 4.98 -23.52 7.92
N GLY A 19 4.67 -23.10 6.68
CA GLY A 19 5.41 -23.50 5.47
C GLY A 19 5.02 -24.87 4.92
N LYS A 20 3.98 -25.53 5.47
CA LYS A 20 3.43 -26.76 4.89
C LYS A 20 2.60 -26.41 3.67
N THR A 21 2.75 -27.21 2.61
CA THR A 21 2.07 -27.03 1.33
C THR A 21 1.07 -28.15 1.09
N GLN A 22 -0.14 -27.80 0.67
CA GLN A 22 -1.07 -28.74 0.06
C GLN A 22 -1.15 -28.46 -1.44
N THR A 23 -0.98 -29.51 -2.23
CA THR A 23 -1.05 -29.45 -3.70
C THR A 23 -2.19 -30.32 -4.17
N VAL A 24 -3.15 -29.70 -4.85
CA VAL A 24 -4.16 -30.39 -5.66
C VAL A 24 -3.65 -30.37 -7.10
N TYR A 25 -3.49 -31.55 -7.69
CA TYR A 25 -2.88 -31.73 -9.00
C TYR A 25 -3.67 -32.75 -9.80
N ASN A 26 -3.82 -32.50 -11.10
CA ASN A 26 -4.36 -33.48 -12.04
C ASN A 26 -3.22 -34.18 -12.80
N ASN A 27 -3.11 -35.50 -12.65
CA ASN A 27 -2.05 -36.31 -13.27
C ASN A 27 -2.49 -37.03 -14.56
N GLU A 28 -3.08 -36.29 -15.51
CA GLU A 28 -3.12 -36.70 -16.93
C GLU A 28 -3.82 -38.02 -17.30
N HIS A 29 -4.99 -38.32 -16.74
CA HIS A 29 -5.85 -39.32 -17.39
C HIS A 29 -7.12 -38.67 -17.93
N TYR A 30 -7.17 -38.48 -19.25
CA TYR A 30 -8.38 -38.09 -19.99
C TYR A 30 -9.52 -39.03 -19.58
N LYS A 31 -10.60 -38.48 -19.00
CA LYS A 31 -11.75 -39.16 -18.34
C LYS A 31 -11.62 -39.53 -16.85
N HIS A 32 -10.55 -39.16 -16.14
CA HIS A 32 -10.54 -39.18 -14.67
C HIS A 32 -10.99 -37.83 -14.13
N ASN A 33 -11.77 -37.86 -13.03
CA ASN A 33 -12.39 -36.68 -12.44
C ASN A 33 -11.36 -35.59 -12.17
N TYR A 34 -11.48 -34.46 -12.88
CA TYR A 34 -10.67 -33.28 -12.58
C TYR A 34 -10.91 -32.87 -11.13
N PRO A 35 -9.84 -32.74 -10.32
CA PRO A 35 -10.00 -32.52 -8.89
C PRO A 35 -10.45 -31.10 -8.55
N PHE A 36 -10.41 -30.17 -9.52
CA PHE A 36 -10.88 -28.81 -9.34
C PHE A 36 -11.18 -28.07 -10.65
N THR A 37 -11.97 -27.02 -10.54
CA THR A 37 -12.17 -25.96 -11.55
C THR A 37 -11.60 -24.65 -11.06
N PHE A 38 -11.35 -23.72 -11.98
CA PHE A 38 -10.86 -22.39 -11.63
C PHE A 38 -11.39 -21.30 -12.56
N GLU A 39 -11.43 -20.10 -12.00
CA GLU A 39 -11.69 -18.83 -12.69
C GLU A 39 -10.61 -17.85 -12.26
N VAL A 40 -9.69 -17.54 -13.17
CA VAL A 40 -8.58 -16.62 -12.94
C VAL A 40 -8.78 -15.38 -13.79
N ASN A 41 -9.15 -14.28 -13.14
CA ASN A 41 -9.40 -12.99 -13.77
C ASN A 41 -8.10 -12.18 -13.86
N PHE A 42 -7.94 -11.43 -14.96
CA PHE A 42 -6.86 -10.48 -15.14
C PHE A 42 -7.39 -9.20 -15.79
N ALA A 43 -6.95 -8.03 -15.34
CA ALA A 43 -7.38 -6.74 -15.90
C ALA A 43 -6.33 -5.65 -15.68
N ASP A 44 -6.27 -4.69 -16.59
CA ASP A 44 -5.31 -3.57 -16.60
C ASP A 44 -5.63 -2.47 -15.56
N VAL A 45 -6.08 -2.89 -14.37
CA VAL A 45 -6.49 -2.02 -13.28
C VAL A 45 -5.59 -2.18 -12.05
N ALA A 46 -5.45 -1.10 -11.29
CA ALA A 46 -4.66 -1.07 -10.05
C ALA A 46 -5.34 -1.75 -8.85
N THR A 47 -6.38 -2.54 -9.09
CA THR A 47 -7.11 -3.28 -8.05
C THR A 47 -6.76 -4.76 -8.22
N PRO A 48 -6.36 -5.45 -7.14
CA PRO A 48 -6.16 -6.89 -7.18
C PRO A 48 -7.37 -7.64 -7.72
N GLN A 49 -7.14 -8.61 -8.59
CA GLN A 49 -8.22 -9.46 -9.09
C GLN A 49 -8.65 -10.48 -8.05
N SER A 50 -9.93 -10.85 -8.10
CA SER A 50 -10.51 -11.91 -7.27
C SER A 50 -10.68 -13.14 -8.14
N ASN A 51 -10.13 -14.26 -7.69
CA ASN A 51 -10.09 -15.52 -8.44
C ASN A 51 -10.74 -16.62 -7.61
N THR A 52 -11.33 -17.60 -8.30
CA THR A 52 -12.05 -18.70 -7.66
C THR A 52 -11.42 -20.03 -8.03
N VAL A 53 -11.32 -20.92 -7.05
CA VAL A 53 -10.99 -22.33 -7.24
C VAL A 53 -12.07 -23.16 -6.57
N THR A 54 -12.64 -24.12 -7.27
CA THR A 54 -13.63 -25.03 -6.69
C THR A 54 -13.05 -26.44 -6.69
N LEU A 55 -12.83 -26.97 -5.49
CA LEU A 55 -12.26 -28.30 -5.24
C LEU A 55 -13.40 -29.30 -5.08
N TYR A 56 -13.25 -30.50 -5.66
CA TYR A 56 -14.27 -31.55 -5.60
C TYR A 56 -13.85 -32.69 -4.68
N ASN A 57 -14.83 -33.28 -3.98
CA ASN A 57 -14.68 -34.54 -3.25
C ASN A 57 -13.52 -34.57 -2.24
N LEU A 58 -13.20 -33.43 -1.63
CA LEU A 58 -12.19 -33.33 -0.58
C LEU A 58 -12.69 -33.95 0.73
N THR A 59 -11.82 -34.69 1.42
CA THR A 59 -12.07 -35.12 2.81
C THR A 59 -12.14 -33.92 3.75
N LYS A 60 -12.74 -34.10 4.93
CA LYS A 60 -12.79 -33.05 5.96
C LYS A 60 -11.39 -32.54 6.34
N GLU A 61 -10.45 -33.45 6.55
CA GLU A 61 -9.06 -33.13 6.90
C GLU A 61 -8.40 -32.23 5.84
N HIS A 62 -8.57 -32.55 4.56
CA HIS A 62 -8.04 -31.73 3.46
C HIS A 62 -8.74 -30.38 3.33
N ARG A 63 -10.03 -30.27 3.66
CA ARG A 63 -10.73 -28.98 3.67
C ARG A 63 -10.28 -28.09 4.83
N ASP A 64 -10.07 -28.70 6.00
CA ASP A 64 -9.66 -28.00 7.23
C ASP A 64 -8.25 -27.40 7.12
N PHE A 65 -7.43 -27.83 6.15
CA PHE A 65 -6.14 -27.21 5.85
C PHE A 65 -6.28 -25.75 5.37
N TYR A 66 -7.37 -25.41 4.66
CA TYR A 66 -7.52 -24.12 4.01
C TYR A 66 -8.04 -23.05 4.97
N HIS A 67 -7.32 -21.94 5.07
CA HIS A 67 -7.62 -20.80 5.95
C HIS A 67 -7.42 -19.47 5.22
N LYS A 68 -8.19 -18.45 5.62
CA LYS A 68 -8.00 -17.08 5.12
C LYS A 68 -6.57 -16.62 5.35
N LYS A 69 -6.05 -15.80 4.43
CA LYS A 69 -4.68 -15.25 4.42
C LYS A 69 -3.56 -16.27 4.18
N GLN A 70 -3.87 -17.53 3.90
CA GLN A 70 -2.87 -18.45 3.37
C GLN A 70 -2.49 -18.03 1.96
N HIS A 71 -1.22 -18.22 1.63
CA HIS A 71 -0.69 -17.96 0.30
C HIS A 71 -1.06 -19.11 -0.64
N CYS A 72 -1.52 -18.80 -1.84
CA CYS A 72 -1.88 -19.82 -2.82
C CYS A 72 -1.61 -19.36 -4.26
N TYR A 73 -1.45 -20.32 -5.16
CA TYR A 73 -1.40 -20.05 -6.60
C TYR A 73 -2.13 -21.13 -7.40
N VAL A 74 -2.60 -20.71 -8.58
CA VAL A 74 -3.14 -21.58 -9.62
C VAL A 74 -2.15 -21.58 -10.78
N ALA A 75 -1.83 -22.77 -11.27
CA ALA A 75 -1.00 -22.95 -12.45
C ALA A 75 -1.69 -23.90 -13.43
N PHE A 76 -1.49 -23.65 -14.72
CA PHE A 76 -1.99 -24.47 -15.81
C PHE A 76 -0.99 -24.45 -16.96
N ASN A 77 -0.81 -25.56 -17.65
CA ASN A 77 -0.16 -25.57 -18.96
C ASN A 77 -0.61 -26.77 -19.80
N TRP A 78 -0.43 -26.64 -21.11
CA TRP A 78 -0.45 -27.77 -22.03
C TRP A 78 0.97 -28.35 -22.09
N GLY A 79 1.14 -29.56 -21.56
CA GLY A 79 2.43 -30.19 -21.31
C GLY A 79 2.95 -30.06 -19.86
N SER A 80 4.12 -30.66 -19.61
CA SER A 80 4.65 -30.90 -18.25
C SER A 80 5.08 -29.64 -17.49
N ASP A 81 5.41 -28.56 -18.19
CA ASP A 81 5.95 -27.36 -17.56
C ASP A 81 4.87 -26.59 -16.80
N ARG A 82 5.16 -26.19 -15.56
CA ARG A 82 4.21 -25.44 -14.74
C ARG A 82 4.24 -23.94 -15.06
N LYS A 83 3.15 -23.39 -15.58
CA LYS A 83 2.95 -21.94 -15.75
C LYS A 83 1.92 -21.39 -14.76
N VAL A 84 2.35 -20.43 -13.92
CA VAL A 84 1.48 -19.81 -12.91
C VAL A 84 0.54 -18.82 -13.60
N LEU A 85 -0.76 -19.02 -13.45
CA LEU A 85 -1.80 -18.11 -13.95
C LEU A 85 -2.01 -16.93 -12.99
N ALA A 86 -2.13 -17.23 -11.70
CA ALA A 86 -2.29 -16.23 -10.65
C ALA A 86 -1.77 -16.73 -9.30
N GLU A 87 -1.25 -15.79 -8.51
CA GLU A 87 -0.71 -16.01 -7.17
C GLU A 87 -1.28 -14.96 -6.22
N GLY A 88 -1.60 -15.33 -4.98
CA GLY A 88 -2.20 -14.42 -4.02
C GLY A 88 -2.50 -15.04 -2.68
N PHE A 89 -3.53 -14.51 -2.00
CA PHE A 89 -3.93 -14.94 -0.67
C PHE A 89 -5.42 -15.24 -0.59
N ILE A 90 -5.79 -16.31 0.12
CA ILE A 90 -7.19 -16.71 0.32
C ILE A 90 -7.95 -15.59 1.05
N SER A 91 -9.02 -15.10 0.42
CA SER A 91 -9.87 -14.01 0.92
C SER A 91 -11.20 -14.54 1.47
N LYS A 92 -11.74 -15.60 0.86
CA LYS A 92 -13.00 -16.24 1.27
C LYS A 92 -12.88 -17.76 1.19
N ILE A 93 -13.50 -18.42 2.17
CA ILE A 93 -13.70 -19.86 2.20
C ILE A 93 -15.19 -20.10 2.07
N GLY A 94 -15.58 -20.90 1.09
CA GLY A 94 -16.95 -21.33 0.87
C GLY A 94 -17.39 -22.35 1.91
N ILE A 95 -18.70 -22.46 2.09
CA ILE A 95 -19.31 -23.53 2.88
C ILE A 95 -19.36 -24.77 1.96
N PRO A 96 -18.81 -25.93 2.37
CA PRO A 96 -18.91 -27.15 1.58
C PRO A 96 -20.36 -27.44 1.21
N GLN A 97 -20.63 -27.77 -0.06
CA GLN A 97 -21.96 -28.19 -0.53
C GLN A 97 -21.90 -29.64 -0.98
N HIS A 98 -23.03 -30.33 -0.87
CA HIS A 98 -23.21 -31.70 -1.35
C HIS A 98 -24.51 -31.76 -2.16
N ASP A 99 -24.44 -32.26 -3.39
CA ASP A 99 -25.60 -32.36 -4.29
C ASP A 99 -26.23 -33.76 -4.35
N GLY A 100 -25.81 -34.66 -3.45
CA GLY A 100 -26.20 -36.07 -3.43
C GLY A 100 -25.17 -37.00 -4.10
N THR A 101 -24.27 -36.46 -4.92
CA THR A 101 -23.23 -37.24 -5.64
C THR A 101 -21.83 -36.65 -5.46
N THR A 102 -21.71 -35.32 -5.45
CA THR A 102 -20.46 -34.59 -5.47
C THR A 102 -20.39 -33.61 -4.30
N ASP A 103 -19.27 -33.62 -3.58
CA ASP A 103 -18.92 -32.57 -2.64
C ASP A 103 -18.20 -31.45 -3.37
N THR A 104 -18.61 -30.20 -3.15
CA THR A 104 -17.96 -29.01 -3.70
C THR A 104 -17.45 -28.10 -2.58
N PHE A 105 -16.25 -27.57 -2.76
CA PHE A 105 -15.62 -26.64 -1.82
C PHE A 105 -14.91 -25.52 -2.58
N SER A 106 -15.54 -24.34 -2.59
CA SER A 106 -15.00 -23.17 -3.30
C SER A 106 -14.16 -22.28 -2.39
N LEU A 107 -13.04 -21.84 -2.93
CA LEU A 107 -12.12 -20.88 -2.33
C LEU A 107 -12.04 -19.65 -3.23
N THR A 108 -12.06 -18.47 -2.63
CA THR A 108 -11.74 -17.23 -3.35
C THR A 108 -10.41 -16.71 -2.83
N PHE A 109 -9.51 -16.35 -3.75
CA PHE A 109 -8.26 -15.69 -3.42
C PHE A 109 -8.12 -14.39 -4.17
N THR A 110 -7.41 -13.45 -3.56
CA THR A 110 -7.11 -12.15 -4.16
C THR A 110 -5.67 -12.14 -4.61
N GLU A 111 -5.45 -11.72 -5.85
CA GLU A 111 -4.13 -11.67 -6.49
C GLU A 111 -3.16 -10.76 -5.72
N GLY A 112 -1.94 -11.22 -5.46
CA GLY A 112 -0.92 -10.44 -4.78
C GLY A 112 -1.35 -9.89 -3.42
N THR A 113 -0.71 -8.80 -2.99
CA THR A 113 -1.10 -8.11 -1.75
C THR A 113 -2.00 -6.93 -2.05
N ASN A 114 -3.17 -6.87 -1.41
CA ASN A 114 -4.07 -5.73 -1.56
C ASN A 114 -3.56 -4.48 -0.81
N TYR A 115 -3.00 -3.53 -1.56
CA TYR A 115 -2.51 -2.26 -1.02
C TYR A 115 -3.56 -1.13 -0.96
N SER A 116 -4.82 -1.38 -1.34
CA SER A 116 -5.87 -0.34 -1.35
C SER A 116 -6.23 0.19 0.06
N ASN A 117 -6.01 -0.64 1.07
CA ASN A 117 -6.31 -0.34 2.48
C ASN A 117 -5.12 0.23 3.25
N VAL A 118 -3.98 0.52 2.59
CA VAL A 118 -2.84 1.13 3.27
C VAL A 118 -3.21 2.52 3.76
N GLU A 119 -3.07 2.74 5.07
CA GLU A 119 -3.46 3.98 5.72
C GLU A 119 -2.58 5.15 5.30
N ALA A 120 -3.18 6.33 5.12
CA ALA A 120 -2.47 7.56 4.73
C ALA A 120 -1.34 7.94 5.71
N ARG A 121 -1.41 7.53 6.98
CA ARG A 121 -0.35 7.80 7.97
C ARG A 121 0.99 7.16 7.62
N LYS A 122 1.00 6.08 6.82
CA LYS A 122 2.23 5.41 6.39
C LYS A 122 3.13 6.31 5.55
N LEU A 123 2.58 7.31 4.86
CA LEU A 123 3.33 8.31 4.10
C LEU A 123 3.93 9.44 4.94
N LYS A 124 3.73 9.43 6.27
CA LYS A 124 4.31 10.45 7.13
C LYS A 124 5.75 10.10 7.49
N VAL A 125 6.58 11.13 7.56
CA VAL A 125 7.99 11.06 7.96
C VAL A 125 8.13 11.71 9.34
N THR A 126 8.99 11.13 10.18
CA THR A 126 9.32 11.69 11.49
C THR A 126 10.30 12.85 11.31
N GLU A 127 9.92 14.02 11.77
CA GLU A 127 10.76 15.22 11.80
C GLU A 127 10.95 15.69 13.25
N THR A 128 12.14 16.16 13.57
CA THR A 128 12.44 16.75 14.88
C THR A 128 12.40 18.26 14.83
N GLU A 129 11.68 18.89 15.76
CA GLU A 129 11.67 20.34 15.93
C GLU A 129 12.13 20.76 17.33
N LYS A 130 12.79 21.91 17.42
CA LYS A 130 13.21 22.50 18.69
C LYS A 130 12.09 23.36 19.26
N VAL A 131 11.41 22.85 20.29
CA VAL A 131 10.33 23.56 20.99
C VAL A 131 10.83 24.17 22.30
N ASN A 132 10.20 25.27 22.71
CA ASN A 132 10.46 25.87 24.01
C ASN A 132 9.79 25.01 25.09
N LYS A 133 10.57 24.50 26.04
CA LYS A 133 10.08 23.81 27.23
C LYS A 133 10.50 24.59 28.46
N TYR A 134 9.56 24.81 29.38
CA TYR A 134 9.89 25.46 30.64
C TYR A 134 10.14 24.43 31.71
N VAL A 135 11.25 24.58 32.44
CA VAL A 135 11.60 23.72 33.58
C VAL A 135 11.77 24.60 34.80
N THR A 136 11.17 24.19 35.91
CA THR A 136 11.37 24.85 37.21
C THR A 136 12.69 24.35 37.81
N LYS A 137 13.62 25.26 38.06
CA LYS A 137 14.88 24.95 38.77
C LYS A 137 15.00 25.84 39.99
N MET A 138 15.66 25.33 41.02
CA MET A 138 16.09 26.15 42.15
C MET A 138 17.27 27.00 41.68
N VAL A 139 17.13 28.32 41.75
CA VAL A 139 18.19 29.28 41.43
C VAL A 139 18.48 30.09 42.67
N ARG A 140 19.76 30.25 42.99
CA ARG A 140 20.20 31.09 44.11
C ARG A 140 20.06 32.55 43.70
N GLU A 141 19.36 33.34 44.52
CA GLU A 141 19.31 34.78 44.31
C GLU A 141 20.67 35.41 44.68
N PRO A 142 21.08 36.49 44.00
CA PRO A 142 22.27 37.23 44.40
C PRO A 142 22.08 37.83 45.80
N ASP A 143 23.18 37.88 46.56
CA ASP A 143 23.21 38.53 47.86
C ASP A 143 22.90 40.02 47.69
N LYS A 144 22.08 40.57 48.59
CA LYS A 144 21.65 41.97 48.51
C LYS A 144 22.06 42.72 49.77
N VAL A 145 22.51 43.96 49.59
CA VAL A 145 22.78 44.87 50.70
C VAL A 145 21.47 45.55 51.07
N VAL A 146 20.99 45.30 52.28
CA VAL A 146 19.78 45.94 52.82
C VAL A 146 20.13 46.84 53.98
N THR A 147 19.44 47.97 54.07
CA THR A 147 19.54 48.89 55.19
C THR A 147 18.62 48.40 56.31
N LYS A 148 19.22 48.02 57.44
CA LYS A 148 18.51 47.77 58.70
C LYS A 148 18.64 48.98 59.61
N TYR A 149 17.81 49.02 60.64
CA TYR A 149 17.76 50.15 61.55
C TYR A 149 17.98 49.68 62.98
N LYS A 150 18.87 50.35 63.70
CA LYS A 150 19.05 50.17 65.15
C LYS A 150 18.36 51.32 65.87
N HIS A 151 17.52 51.00 66.83
CA HIS A 151 16.88 52.01 67.67
C HIS A 151 17.78 52.28 68.87
N THR A 152 18.07 53.55 69.12
CA THR A 152 18.86 54.00 70.26
C THR A 152 18.13 55.13 70.97
N THR A 153 18.12 55.11 72.28
CA THR A 153 17.50 56.14 73.09
C THR A 153 18.56 57.06 73.66
N GLU A 154 18.29 58.36 73.63
CA GLU A 154 19.13 59.38 74.24
C GLU A 154 18.25 60.22 75.18
N VAL A 155 18.66 60.38 76.43
CA VAL A 155 17.90 61.18 77.40
C VAL A 155 18.32 62.64 77.26
N LYS A 156 17.41 63.50 76.83
CA LYS A 156 17.62 64.95 76.72
C LYS A 156 16.84 65.69 77.79
N VAL A 157 17.29 66.89 78.13
CA VAL A 157 16.62 67.77 79.09
C VAL A 157 15.91 68.87 78.33
N TYR A 158 14.66 69.17 78.69
CA TYR A 158 13.93 70.30 78.11
C TYR A 158 14.66 71.62 78.40
N LYS A 159 15.11 72.29 77.35
CA LYS A 159 15.92 73.52 77.48
C LYS A 159 15.07 74.78 77.71
N ARG A 160 13.78 74.77 77.35
CA ARG A 160 12.85 75.93 77.40
C ARG A 160 11.40 75.47 77.63
N GLY A 161 10.53 76.36 78.11
CA GLY A 161 9.10 76.10 78.36
C GLY A 161 8.77 75.57 79.77
N PRO A 162 7.48 75.25 80.06
CA PRO A 162 7.00 74.89 81.41
C PRO A 162 7.63 73.62 82.01
N LYS A 163 8.22 72.75 81.18
CA LYS A 163 8.87 71.49 81.58
C LYS A 163 10.40 71.59 81.67
N LYS A 164 10.96 72.82 81.70
CA LYS A 164 12.41 73.06 81.71
C LYS A 164 13.08 72.33 82.88
N GLY A 165 14.15 71.58 82.60
CA GLY A 165 14.85 70.77 83.59
C GLY A 165 14.37 69.32 83.71
N GLN A 166 13.17 68.98 83.22
CA GLN A 166 12.72 67.58 83.14
C GLN A 166 13.45 66.81 82.02
N LYS A 167 13.79 65.54 82.29
CA LYS A 167 14.40 64.61 81.34
C LYS A 167 13.32 63.93 80.50
N TYR A 168 13.55 63.81 79.20
CA TYR A 168 12.72 63.05 78.28
C TYR A 168 13.58 62.18 77.36
N VAL A 169 13.03 61.05 76.93
CA VAL A 169 13.72 60.10 76.07
C VAL A 169 13.46 60.46 74.61
N VAL A 170 14.53 60.64 73.84
CA VAL A 170 14.46 60.79 72.38
C VAL A 170 14.88 59.48 71.75
N HIS A 171 13.98 58.91 70.95
CA HIS A 171 14.26 57.72 70.17
C HIS A 171 14.90 58.12 68.84
N HIS A 172 16.12 57.67 68.61
CA HIS A 172 16.83 57.80 67.33
C HIS A 172 16.79 56.46 66.60
N ARG A 173 16.78 56.52 65.27
CA ARG A 173 16.82 55.35 64.40
C ARG A 173 18.01 55.48 63.45
N ILE A 174 19.06 54.70 63.72
CA ILE A 174 20.32 54.78 62.97
C ILE A 174 20.31 53.69 61.89
N PRO A 175 20.42 54.04 60.59
CA PRO A 175 20.55 53.07 59.53
C PRO A 175 21.94 52.42 59.55
N TYR A 176 21.99 51.11 59.32
CA TYR A 176 23.23 50.38 59.06
C TYR A 176 23.01 49.37 57.94
N LYS A 177 24.04 49.09 57.15
CA LYS A 177 23.97 48.20 55.99
C LYS A 177 24.36 46.78 56.40
N VAL A 178 23.56 45.80 56.00
CA VAL A 178 23.85 44.37 56.19
C VAL A 178 23.69 43.65 54.87
N THR A 179 24.60 42.73 54.58
CA THR A 179 24.48 41.82 53.44
C THR A 179 23.57 40.65 53.82
N GLU A 180 22.40 40.57 53.21
CA GLU A 180 21.52 39.40 53.32
C GLU A 180 21.87 38.39 52.23
N LYS A 181 22.20 37.16 52.64
CA LYS A 181 22.49 36.07 51.70
C LYS A 181 21.23 35.67 50.94
N GLY A 182 21.34 35.59 49.62
CA GLY A 182 20.23 35.16 48.77
C GLY A 182 19.91 33.68 48.94
N GLY A 183 18.63 33.38 49.19
CA GLY A 183 18.12 32.02 49.31
C GLY A 183 17.92 31.32 47.96
N LEU A 184 17.65 30.01 48.00
CA LEU A 184 17.23 29.26 46.82
C LEU A 184 15.76 29.53 46.54
N LYS A 185 15.43 30.02 45.33
CA LYS A 185 14.03 30.17 44.89
C LYS A 185 13.75 29.38 43.63
N LYS A 186 12.52 28.86 43.54
CA LYS A 186 12.01 28.22 42.32
C LYS A 186 11.87 29.28 41.23
N LYS A 187 12.66 29.16 40.16
CA LYS A 187 12.52 29.97 38.94
C LYS A 187 12.18 29.08 37.76
N ARG A 188 11.25 29.55 36.93
CA ARG A 188 10.86 28.88 35.69
C ARG A 188 11.81 29.32 34.58
N ILE A 189 12.64 28.40 34.10
CA ILE A 189 13.66 28.68 33.09
C ILE A 189 13.21 28.12 31.75
N LYS A 190 13.33 28.94 30.70
CA LYS A 190 13.06 28.52 29.32
C LYS A 190 14.23 27.70 28.79
N THR A 191 13.96 26.48 28.37
CA THR A 191 14.93 25.55 27.77
C THR A 191 14.45 25.15 26.37
N ARG A 192 15.36 24.65 25.53
CA ARG A 192 15.02 24.08 24.21
C ARG A 192 14.96 22.56 24.36
N ALA A 193 13.80 21.98 24.03
CA ALA A 193 13.62 20.54 23.96
C ALA A 193 13.39 20.11 22.51
N THR A 194 13.90 18.95 22.15
CA THR A 194 13.63 18.34 20.85
C THR A 194 12.32 17.55 20.94
N LYS A 195 11.37 17.83 20.05
CA LYS A 195 10.10 17.10 19.94
C LYS A 195 10.03 16.47 18.56
N THR A 196 9.62 15.20 18.50
CA THR A 196 9.33 14.50 17.25
C THR A 196 7.88 14.78 16.82
N LYS A 197 7.68 15.02 15.52
CA LYS A 197 6.36 15.14 14.90
C LYS A 197 6.32 14.34 13.60
N MET A 198 5.14 13.90 13.22
CA MET A 198 4.91 13.24 11.94
C MET A 198 4.41 14.26 10.92
N VAL A 199 5.18 14.49 9.87
CA VAL A 199 4.84 15.40 8.77
C VAL A 199 4.65 14.63 7.47
N ASN A 200 3.90 15.20 6.52
CA ASN A 200 3.73 14.56 5.22
C ASN A 200 5.04 14.58 4.43
N MET A 201 5.38 13.46 3.81
CA MET A 201 6.55 13.36 2.93
C MET A 201 6.46 14.39 1.80
N THR A 202 7.53 15.16 1.58
CA THR A 202 7.59 16.19 0.54
C THR A 202 8.83 15.99 -0.33
N PHE A 203 8.63 15.97 -1.64
CA PHE A 203 9.65 15.88 -2.66
C PHE A 203 9.99 17.27 -3.19
N ARG A 204 11.28 17.53 -3.41
CA ARG A 204 11.78 18.83 -3.87
C ARG A 204 11.48 19.01 -5.37
N LYS A 205 11.55 20.26 -5.83
CA LYS A 205 11.57 20.56 -7.27
C LYS A 205 12.77 19.85 -7.91
N GLY A 206 12.60 19.32 -9.12
CA GLY A 206 13.65 18.63 -9.87
C GLY A 206 13.74 17.13 -9.58
N THR A 207 12.98 16.58 -8.62
CA THR A 207 12.91 15.14 -8.40
C THR A 207 12.19 14.43 -9.56
N ASP A 208 12.76 13.32 -10.04
CA ASP A 208 12.18 12.50 -11.12
C ASP A 208 10.96 11.71 -10.65
N TYR A 209 10.00 11.48 -11.55
CA TYR A 209 8.81 10.70 -11.22
C TYR A 209 9.15 9.25 -10.82
N LYS A 210 10.17 8.63 -11.43
CA LYS A 210 10.67 7.30 -11.02
C LYS A 210 11.09 7.28 -9.55
N THR A 211 11.86 8.29 -9.12
CA THR A 211 12.31 8.40 -7.72
C THR A 211 11.17 8.73 -6.77
N LEU A 212 10.21 9.55 -7.20
CA LEU A 212 9.01 9.88 -6.44
C LEU A 212 8.13 8.64 -6.21
N ILE A 213 7.86 7.85 -7.26
CA ILE A 213 7.10 6.60 -7.20
C ILE A 213 7.78 5.62 -6.24
N SER A 214 9.08 5.41 -6.41
CA SER A 214 9.87 4.50 -5.56
C SER A 214 9.88 4.95 -4.10
N GLY A 215 9.99 6.26 -3.85
CA GLY A 215 9.96 6.83 -2.50
C GLY A 215 8.60 6.65 -1.81
N ILE A 216 7.49 6.88 -2.53
CA ILE A 216 6.13 6.66 -2.02
C ILE A 216 5.90 5.19 -1.71
N ALA A 217 6.31 4.30 -2.61
CA ALA A 217 6.15 2.85 -2.47
C ALA A 217 6.93 2.32 -1.26
N THR A 218 8.22 2.66 -1.16
CA THR A 218 9.11 2.25 -0.06
C THR A 218 8.58 2.72 1.29
N GLN A 219 8.21 4.01 1.38
CA GLN A 219 7.69 4.59 2.63
C GLN A 219 6.37 3.93 3.07
N SER A 220 5.57 3.47 2.11
CA SER A 220 4.27 2.85 2.38
C SER A 220 4.33 1.33 2.54
N GLY A 221 5.49 0.71 2.33
CA GLY A 221 5.64 -0.75 2.31
C GLY A 221 4.97 -1.43 1.11
N ILE A 222 4.80 -0.72 -0.01
CA ILE A 222 4.24 -1.27 -1.25
C ILE A 222 5.40 -1.81 -2.08
N VAL A 223 5.37 -3.10 -2.39
CA VAL A 223 6.35 -3.74 -3.28
C VAL A 223 5.89 -3.58 -4.71
N ILE A 224 6.72 -2.93 -5.54
CA ILE A 224 6.52 -2.81 -6.99
C ILE A 224 7.59 -3.66 -7.68
N SER A 225 7.15 -4.68 -8.43
CA SER A 225 8.06 -5.66 -9.02
C SER A 225 8.80 -5.12 -10.24
N LYS A 226 8.15 -4.27 -11.03
CA LYS A 226 8.70 -3.69 -12.25
C LYS A 226 8.20 -2.26 -12.45
N ILE A 227 9.09 -1.37 -12.87
CA ILE A 227 8.79 0.03 -13.18
C ILE A 227 9.20 0.33 -14.63
N ASP A 228 8.21 0.39 -15.52
CA ASP A 228 8.36 0.82 -16.91
C ASP A 228 7.50 2.05 -17.15
N LEU A 229 8.15 3.22 -17.29
CA LEU A 229 7.48 4.52 -17.44
C LEU A 229 7.57 5.01 -18.88
N ALA A 230 6.45 5.44 -19.46
CA ALA A 230 6.43 6.04 -20.80
C ALA A 230 7.23 7.35 -20.86
N HIS A 231 7.06 8.21 -19.85
CA HIS A 231 7.83 9.43 -19.69
C HIS A 231 8.28 9.59 -18.24
N ASN A 232 9.53 10.01 -18.02
CA ASN A 232 10.05 10.33 -16.69
C ASN A 232 10.38 11.82 -16.58
N PRO A 233 9.37 12.72 -16.54
CA PRO A 233 9.63 14.14 -16.35
C PRO A 233 10.13 14.41 -14.93
N THR A 234 10.79 15.55 -14.74
CA THR A 234 11.10 16.07 -13.42
C THR A 234 9.94 16.87 -12.84
N LEU A 235 9.86 16.95 -11.50
CA LEU A 235 8.90 17.82 -10.81
C LEU A 235 9.20 19.30 -11.05
N LYS A 236 8.28 20.02 -11.71
CA LYS A 236 8.37 21.48 -11.88
C LYS A 236 8.17 22.28 -10.58
N ARG A 237 7.47 21.70 -9.61
CA ARG A 237 7.14 22.30 -8.30
C ARG A 237 7.33 21.24 -7.20
N PRO A 238 7.61 21.65 -5.95
CA PRO A 238 7.66 20.71 -4.83
C PRO A 238 6.32 19.97 -4.70
N PHE A 239 6.38 18.69 -4.35
CA PHE A 239 5.21 17.83 -4.26
C PHE A 239 5.11 17.21 -2.87
N THR A 240 4.03 17.48 -2.15
CA THR A 240 3.75 16.84 -0.86
C THR A 240 2.82 15.65 -1.07
N ALA A 241 3.26 14.45 -0.68
CA ALA A 241 2.46 13.25 -0.75
C ALA A 241 1.38 13.26 0.35
N LYS A 242 0.12 13.49 -0.05
CA LYS A 242 -1.05 13.52 0.84
C LYS A 242 -2.10 12.51 0.38
N GLY A 243 -2.68 11.77 1.32
CA GLY A 243 -3.78 10.83 1.09
C GLY A 243 -3.33 9.36 1.15
N LYS A 244 -4.18 8.47 0.64
CA LYS A 244 -3.88 7.03 0.59
C LYS A 244 -2.76 6.74 -0.42
N PRO A 245 -1.78 5.86 -0.09
CA PRO A 245 -0.62 5.61 -0.95
C PRO A 245 -0.96 5.09 -2.34
N LEU A 246 -1.80 4.07 -2.45
CA LEU A 246 -2.12 3.44 -3.73
C LEU A 246 -2.85 4.41 -4.68
N SER A 247 -3.82 5.17 -4.15
CA SER A 247 -4.53 6.20 -4.91
C SER A 247 -3.58 7.31 -5.39
N LEU A 248 -2.60 7.67 -4.56
CA LEU A 248 -1.59 8.65 -4.92
C LEU A 248 -0.64 8.12 -5.99
N LEU A 249 -0.18 6.88 -5.87
CA LEU A 249 0.62 6.19 -6.88
C LEU A 249 -0.11 6.16 -8.22
N LYS A 250 -1.36 5.70 -8.26
CA LYS A 250 -2.19 5.69 -9.48
C LYS A 250 -2.24 7.07 -10.15
N ARG A 251 -2.46 8.13 -9.36
CA ARG A 251 -2.51 9.51 -9.86
C ARG A 251 -1.16 10.00 -10.40
N VAL A 252 -0.06 9.67 -9.73
CA VAL A 252 1.30 10.04 -10.14
C VAL A 252 1.68 9.30 -11.43
N VAL A 253 1.45 7.99 -11.47
CA VAL A 253 1.75 7.11 -12.61
C VAL A 253 0.95 7.54 -13.84
N LYS A 254 -0.32 7.92 -13.70
CA LYS A 254 -1.12 8.46 -14.82
C LYS A 254 -0.49 9.68 -15.49
N LYS A 255 0.21 10.55 -14.75
CA LYS A 255 0.91 11.73 -15.32
C LYS A 255 2.12 11.36 -16.16
N THR A 256 2.67 10.16 -15.97
CA THR A 256 3.78 9.63 -16.77
C THR A 256 3.31 8.92 -18.03
N GLY A 257 1.98 8.88 -18.30
CA GLY A 257 1.40 8.13 -19.41
C GLY A 257 1.45 6.61 -19.23
N SER A 258 1.71 6.14 -18.01
CA SER A 258 1.84 4.73 -17.65
C SER A 258 0.64 4.29 -16.80
N SER A 259 0.41 2.98 -16.69
CA SER A 259 -0.63 2.39 -15.84
C SER A 259 -0.04 1.50 -14.76
N LEU A 260 -0.77 1.36 -13.66
CA LEU A 260 -0.41 0.51 -12.52
C LEU A 260 -1.36 -0.69 -12.51
N THR A 261 -0.83 -1.90 -12.63
CA THR A 261 -1.61 -3.13 -12.84
C THR A 261 -1.03 -4.30 -12.02
N TYR A 262 -1.85 -5.32 -11.78
CA TYR A 262 -1.37 -6.61 -11.24
C TYR A 262 -1.19 -7.60 -12.39
N ILE A 263 -0.04 -8.28 -12.40
CA ILE A 263 0.28 -9.34 -13.36
C ILE A 263 0.83 -10.52 -12.57
N GLY A 264 0.08 -11.63 -12.51
CA GLY A 264 0.49 -12.84 -11.78
C GLY A 264 0.81 -12.59 -10.30
N GLY A 265 0.02 -11.76 -9.63
CA GLY A 265 0.16 -11.38 -8.21
C GLY A 265 1.17 -10.28 -7.95
N LYS A 266 1.86 -9.81 -8.99
CA LYS A 266 2.91 -8.78 -8.88
C LYS A 266 2.36 -7.43 -9.31
N LEU A 267 2.54 -6.43 -8.45
CA LEU A 267 2.18 -5.05 -8.78
C LEU A 267 3.26 -4.47 -9.70
N GLU A 268 2.89 -4.13 -10.92
CA GLU A 268 3.79 -3.60 -11.94
C GLU A 268 3.31 -2.25 -12.47
N ILE A 269 4.26 -1.40 -12.86
CA ILE A 269 3.97 -0.19 -13.63
C ILE A 269 4.41 -0.46 -15.06
N ILE A 270 3.46 -0.35 -15.97
CA ILE A 270 3.65 -0.66 -17.38
C ILE A 270 3.40 0.58 -18.25
N ASN A 271 4.17 0.69 -19.32
CA ASN A 271 3.90 1.65 -20.37
C ASN A 271 2.91 1.03 -21.37
N PRO A 272 1.64 1.51 -21.45
CA PRO A 272 0.65 0.95 -22.36
C PRO A 272 1.02 1.12 -23.84
N ARG A 273 1.87 2.11 -24.17
CA ARG A 273 2.34 2.38 -25.54
C ARG A 273 3.70 1.76 -25.86
N SER A 274 4.32 1.04 -24.91
CA SER A 274 5.57 0.33 -25.18
C SER A 274 5.35 -0.77 -26.21
N THR A 275 6.41 -1.09 -26.96
CA THR A 275 6.42 -2.27 -27.84
C THR A 275 6.18 -3.51 -26.99
N LYS A 276 5.12 -4.26 -27.33
CA LYS A 276 4.79 -5.48 -26.61
C LYS A 276 5.90 -6.50 -26.88
N ARG A 277 6.42 -7.10 -25.82
CA ARG A 277 7.47 -8.13 -25.92
C ARG A 277 6.92 -9.46 -26.43
N THR A 278 5.65 -9.73 -26.16
CA THR A 278 4.99 -10.97 -26.52
C THR A 278 3.84 -10.68 -27.48
N TRP A 279 3.87 -11.33 -28.63
CA TRP A 279 2.83 -11.28 -29.65
C TRP A 279 2.30 -12.68 -29.90
N TYR A 280 0.98 -12.82 -29.82
CA TYR A 280 0.27 -14.01 -30.27
C TYR A 280 -0.40 -13.70 -31.59
N GLU A 281 -0.22 -14.58 -32.55
CA GLU A 281 -0.98 -14.57 -33.80
C GLU A 281 -2.17 -15.49 -33.57
N ILE A 282 -3.38 -14.97 -33.80
CA ILE A 282 -4.63 -15.70 -33.60
C ILE A 282 -5.40 -15.59 -34.91
N ASP A 283 -5.73 -16.74 -35.50
CA ASP A 283 -6.55 -16.84 -36.68
C ASP A 283 -7.92 -17.51 -36.38
N ASP A 284 -8.70 -17.77 -37.42
CA ASP A 284 -10.03 -18.40 -37.27
C ASP A 284 -9.98 -19.86 -36.78
N GLN A 285 -8.82 -20.54 -36.84
CA GLN A 285 -8.65 -21.91 -36.35
C GLN A 285 -8.38 -21.97 -34.85
N ASP A 286 -7.72 -20.93 -34.30
CA ASP A 286 -7.43 -20.81 -32.87
C ASP A 286 -8.65 -20.35 -32.06
N LEU A 287 -9.68 -19.79 -32.71
CA LEU A 287 -10.87 -19.23 -32.06
C LEU A 287 -11.92 -20.29 -31.74
N ILE A 288 -12.38 -20.31 -30.49
CA ILE A 288 -13.53 -21.14 -30.06
C ILE A 288 -14.84 -20.55 -30.61
N GLN A 289 -14.92 -19.22 -30.66
CA GLN A 289 -16.06 -18.49 -31.21
C GLN A 289 -15.59 -17.27 -32.03
N PRO A 290 -16.40 -16.80 -32.99
CA PRO A 290 -16.09 -15.59 -33.74
C PRO A 290 -15.88 -14.38 -32.81
N PRO A 291 -14.99 -13.43 -33.17
CA PRO A 291 -14.80 -12.22 -32.38
C PRO A 291 -16.08 -11.42 -32.29
N SER A 292 -16.40 -10.90 -31.10
CA SER A 292 -17.56 -10.04 -30.88
C SER A 292 -17.13 -8.65 -30.40
N TYR A 293 -17.90 -7.62 -30.75
CA TYR A 293 -17.60 -6.24 -30.36
C TYR A 293 -18.53 -5.81 -29.22
N ASN A 294 -17.95 -5.25 -28.18
CA ASN A 294 -18.67 -4.71 -27.04
C ASN A 294 -18.50 -3.17 -27.00
N GLU A 295 -19.59 -2.45 -27.16
CA GLU A 295 -19.61 -1.00 -27.04
C GLU A 295 -19.49 -0.60 -25.57
N SER A 296 -18.41 0.10 -25.19
CA SER A 296 -18.27 0.61 -23.83
C SER A 296 -19.22 1.79 -23.61
N SER A 297 -20.19 1.63 -22.70
CA SER A 297 -21.06 2.72 -22.24
C SER A 297 -20.38 3.72 -21.30
N ASP A 298 -19.19 3.39 -20.79
CA ASP A 298 -18.61 4.00 -19.58
C ASP A 298 -17.23 4.68 -19.77
N ASP A 299 -16.66 4.69 -20.98
CA ASP A 299 -15.38 5.36 -21.25
C ASP A 299 -15.62 6.72 -21.97
N ASP A 300 -15.11 7.82 -21.38
CA ASP A 300 -15.04 9.20 -21.93
C ASP A 300 -14.38 9.28 -23.34
N SER A 301 -13.94 8.15 -23.92
CA SER A 301 -13.25 8.03 -25.21
C SER A 301 -14.06 7.30 -26.29
N GLY A 302 -15.24 6.73 -25.99
CA GLY A 302 -16.11 6.09 -26.97
C GLY A 302 -15.52 4.91 -27.75
N SER A 303 -14.45 4.27 -27.23
CA SER A 303 -13.81 3.11 -27.88
C SER A 303 -14.27 1.81 -27.22
N GLY A 304 -14.89 0.91 -28.00
CA GLY A 304 -15.32 -0.41 -27.53
C GLY A 304 -14.17 -1.43 -27.48
N THR A 305 -14.46 -2.61 -26.92
CA THR A 305 -13.53 -3.74 -26.83
C THR A 305 -13.98 -4.86 -27.77
N TRP A 306 -13.01 -5.63 -28.27
CA TRP A 306 -13.29 -6.87 -28.99
C TRP A 306 -13.10 -8.06 -28.06
N GLU A 307 -14.12 -8.90 -27.91
CA GLU A 307 -14.05 -10.11 -27.10
C GLU A 307 -13.71 -11.31 -28.00
N ILE A 308 -12.67 -12.04 -27.62
CA ILE A 308 -12.30 -13.32 -28.24
C ILE A 308 -12.26 -14.43 -27.19
N GLN A 309 -12.46 -15.67 -27.63
CA GLN A 309 -12.22 -16.86 -26.82
C GLN A 309 -11.33 -17.83 -27.61
N VAL A 310 -10.28 -18.30 -26.96
CA VAL A 310 -9.32 -19.27 -27.48
C VAL A 310 -9.11 -20.37 -26.43
N PRO A 311 -8.57 -21.54 -26.79
CA PRO A 311 -8.12 -22.50 -25.79
C PRO A 311 -7.12 -21.87 -24.82
N LEU A 312 -7.05 -22.36 -23.58
CA LEU A 312 -6.32 -21.67 -22.50
C LEU A 312 -4.84 -21.48 -22.85
N VAL A 313 -4.41 -20.24 -23.06
CA VAL A 313 -3.00 -19.88 -23.20
C VAL A 313 -2.54 -19.14 -21.95
N PRO A 314 -1.74 -19.75 -21.06
CA PRO A 314 -1.33 -19.16 -19.77
C PRO A 314 -0.63 -17.81 -19.89
N ASP A 315 0.05 -17.59 -21.02
CA ASP A 315 0.86 -16.40 -21.26
C ASP A 315 0.02 -15.22 -21.79
N ILE A 316 -1.24 -15.43 -22.20
CA ILE A 316 -2.15 -14.36 -22.63
C ILE A 316 -2.75 -13.70 -21.39
N THR A 317 -2.07 -12.69 -20.88
CA THR A 317 -2.52 -11.85 -19.76
C THR A 317 -2.65 -10.38 -20.18
N THR A 318 -2.94 -9.49 -19.23
CA THR A 318 -2.99 -8.04 -19.48
C THR A 318 -1.73 -7.54 -20.18
N ASN A 319 -1.90 -6.56 -21.07
CA ASN A 319 -0.81 -5.89 -21.79
C ASN A 319 -0.04 -6.78 -22.78
N VAL A 320 -0.49 -8.01 -23.05
CA VAL A 320 0.05 -8.87 -24.12
C VAL A 320 -0.47 -8.39 -25.49
N GLY A 321 0.40 -8.43 -26.51
CA GLY A 321 0.04 -8.08 -27.87
C GLY A 321 -0.62 -9.25 -28.60
N VAL A 322 -1.68 -8.97 -29.34
CA VAL A 322 -2.38 -9.95 -30.17
C VAL A 322 -2.47 -9.40 -31.59
N HIS A 323 -1.96 -10.17 -32.54
CA HIS A 323 -2.13 -9.93 -33.96
C HIS A 323 -3.29 -10.81 -34.45
N MET A 324 -4.43 -10.18 -34.69
CA MET A 324 -5.63 -10.87 -35.18
C MET A 324 -5.57 -11.01 -36.70
N LEU A 325 -5.69 -12.25 -37.17
CA LEU A 325 -5.73 -12.64 -38.58
C LEU A 325 -7.06 -13.29 -38.97
N SER A 326 -8.10 -13.10 -38.14
CA SER A 326 -9.46 -13.60 -38.39
C SER A 326 -10.10 -12.94 -39.63
N LYS A 327 -11.01 -13.66 -40.28
CA LYS A 327 -11.87 -13.10 -41.33
C LYS A 327 -12.67 -11.89 -40.84
N TYR A 328 -13.09 -11.87 -39.57
CA TYR A 328 -13.99 -10.86 -39.00
C TYR A 328 -13.27 -9.74 -38.26
N LEU A 329 -12.02 -9.98 -37.82
CA LEU A 329 -11.22 -9.01 -37.09
C LEU A 329 -9.76 -9.10 -37.51
N LYS A 330 -9.21 -7.99 -38.04
CA LYS A 330 -7.82 -7.90 -38.46
C LYS A 330 -7.11 -6.72 -37.84
N GLY A 331 -5.87 -6.93 -37.42
CA GLY A 331 -4.98 -5.88 -36.94
C GLY A 331 -4.29 -6.21 -35.63
N TYR A 332 -3.65 -5.19 -35.07
CA TYR A 332 -2.86 -5.30 -33.84
C TYR A 332 -3.65 -4.76 -32.65
N PHE A 333 -3.77 -5.60 -31.64
CA PHE A 333 -4.51 -5.33 -30.41
C PHE A 333 -3.65 -5.63 -29.20
N TYR A 334 -4.08 -5.12 -28.04
CA TYR A 334 -3.56 -5.56 -26.75
C TYR A 334 -4.69 -6.03 -25.84
N VAL A 335 -4.37 -6.95 -24.94
CA VAL A 335 -5.30 -7.48 -23.93
C VAL A 335 -5.51 -6.46 -22.81
N LYS A 336 -6.73 -5.95 -22.67
CA LYS A 336 -7.15 -5.05 -21.58
C LYS A 336 -7.53 -5.84 -20.34
N ALA A 337 -8.36 -6.86 -20.50
CA ALA A 337 -8.85 -7.73 -19.44
C ALA A 337 -9.19 -9.11 -20.00
N GLY A 338 -9.47 -10.06 -19.12
CA GLY A 338 -9.89 -11.39 -19.50
C GLY A 338 -9.93 -12.35 -18.32
N GLN A 339 -10.17 -13.61 -18.65
CA GLN A 339 -10.33 -14.69 -17.70
C GLN A 339 -9.75 -15.99 -18.29
N HIS A 340 -8.95 -16.70 -17.49
CA HIS A 340 -8.66 -18.10 -17.73
C HIS A 340 -9.65 -18.94 -16.93
N THR A 341 -10.32 -19.87 -17.60
CA THR A 341 -11.26 -20.78 -16.95
C THR A 341 -10.94 -22.22 -17.27
N PHE A 342 -11.28 -23.08 -16.32
CA PHE A 342 -11.38 -24.51 -16.53
C PHE A 342 -12.65 -25.00 -15.83
N ASP A 343 -13.57 -25.59 -16.59
CA ASP A 343 -14.93 -25.95 -16.14
C ASP A 343 -15.19 -27.47 -16.12
N MET A 344 -14.13 -28.27 -15.92
CA MET A 344 -14.07 -29.74 -15.96
C MET A 344 -14.06 -30.34 -17.37
N ASP A 345 -14.48 -29.62 -18.39
CA ASP A 345 -14.46 -30.10 -19.78
C ASP A 345 -13.52 -29.28 -20.64
N GLN A 346 -13.59 -27.95 -20.53
CA GLN A 346 -12.88 -27.02 -21.41
C GLN A 346 -11.97 -26.08 -20.63
N ALA A 347 -10.72 -25.98 -21.08
CA ALA A 347 -9.78 -24.96 -20.65
C ALA A 347 -9.75 -23.84 -21.70
N GLN A 348 -10.14 -22.63 -21.33
CA GLN A 348 -10.21 -21.50 -22.26
C GLN A 348 -9.64 -20.20 -21.67
N THR A 349 -9.21 -19.32 -22.57
CA THR A 349 -8.89 -17.93 -22.28
C THR A 349 -9.89 -17.04 -23.00
N GLN A 350 -10.68 -16.30 -22.25
CA GLN A 350 -11.48 -15.19 -22.76
C GLN A 350 -10.70 -13.90 -22.57
N CYS A 351 -10.64 -13.04 -23.59
CA CYS A 351 -10.03 -11.73 -23.43
C CYS A 351 -10.71 -10.61 -24.21
N SER A 352 -10.69 -9.44 -23.57
CA SER A 352 -11.14 -8.16 -24.09
C SER A 352 -9.95 -7.42 -24.68
N LEU A 353 -10.01 -7.18 -25.98
CA LEU A 353 -8.96 -6.59 -26.79
C LEU A 353 -9.26 -5.12 -27.09
N VAL A 354 -8.23 -4.29 -27.02
CA VAL A 354 -8.27 -2.89 -27.45
C VAL A 354 -7.28 -2.68 -28.58
N LYS A 355 -7.69 -1.91 -29.60
CA LYS A 355 -6.85 -1.58 -30.74
C LYS A 355 -5.66 -0.71 -30.31
N ILE A 356 -4.48 -1.01 -30.83
CA ILE A 356 -3.24 -0.27 -30.55
C ILE A 356 -3.19 1.07 -31.30
#